data_AF-A0A4R7FM38-F1
#
_entry.id   AF-A0A4R7FM38-F1
#
_cell.length_a   1.000
_cell.length_b   1.000
_cell.length_c   1.000
_cell.angle_alpha   90.00
_cell.angle_beta   90.00
_cell.angle_gamma   90.00
#
_symmetry.space_group_name_H-M   'P 1'
#
loop_
_entity.id
_entity.type
_entity.pdbx_description
1 polymer ?
#
loop_
_entity_poly.entity_id
_entity_poly.type
_entity_poly.pdbx_seq_one_letter_code
_entity_poly.pdbx_strand_id
1 'polypeptide(L)'
;MVERPADDLTGPVRVRRAVEEEADEGLLLAEYATRMRLKNRIIVDTVTAQGSVDPEAWADEVRLALGGLRVEAEASARRMEQEEPVARLTRGSAVHEHDYRASDADNLERRRRVYRLVARRLLRWENDPAQIAALLEAARHDAQEEIDAALRRAVSGDPVGRVEDEGRLRERLRLITTVDLPALEAAVRGEAAPIPVPRRRTWWERLLGRA
;
A
#
# COMPACT_ATOMS: atom_id res chain seq x y z
N MET A 1 -21.09 -26.76 20.46
CA MET A 1 -20.08 -26.79 19.39
C MET A 1 -18.97 -25.84 19.80
N VAL A 2 -17.86 -26.36 20.30
CA VAL A 2 -16.74 -25.53 20.80
C VAL A 2 -15.95 -25.08 19.56
N GLU A 3 -16.01 -23.80 19.20
CA GLU A 3 -15.13 -23.25 18.16
C GLU A 3 -13.68 -23.53 18.57
N ARG A 4 -12.97 -24.31 17.75
CA ARG A 4 -11.51 -24.41 17.88
C ARG A 4 -10.94 -23.01 17.67
N PRO A 5 -10.03 -22.54 18.54
CA PRO A 5 -9.38 -21.26 18.32
C PRO A 5 -8.72 -21.28 16.94
N ALA A 6 -8.81 -20.15 16.23
CA ALA A 6 -8.15 -19.99 14.95
C ALA A 6 -6.65 -20.31 15.08
N ASP A 7 -6.12 -21.06 14.11
CA ASP A 7 -4.77 -21.65 14.14
C ASP A 7 -3.66 -20.62 14.48
N ASP A 8 -3.86 -19.38 14.09
CA ASP A 8 -2.93 -18.28 14.30
C ASP A 8 -2.81 -17.75 15.73
N LEU A 9 -3.76 -18.07 16.62
CA LEU A 9 -3.68 -17.76 18.06
C LEU A 9 -3.35 -19.01 18.90
N THR A 10 -2.81 -20.06 18.30
CA THR A 10 -2.42 -21.28 19.02
C THR A 10 -1.01 -21.17 19.60
N GLY A 11 -0.74 -21.73 20.78
CA GLY A 11 0.63 -21.84 21.33
C GLY A 11 0.86 -21.05 22.63
N PRO A 12 2.13 -20.94 23.08
CA PRO A 12 2.48 -20.29 24.34
C PRO A 12 2.02 -18.82 24.37
N VAL A 13 1.58 -18.34 25.53
CA VAL A 13 1.06 -16.97 25.72
C VAL A 13 1.98 -15.90 25.15
N ARG A 14 3.30 -16.04 25.34
CA ARG A 14 4.30 -15.09 24.78
C ARG A 14 4.28 -15.02 23.27
N VAL A 15 4.16 -16.16 22.59
CA VAL A 15 4.14 -16.23 21.11
C VAL A 15 2.85 -15.61 20.60
N ARG A 16 1.71 -15.93 21.21
CA ARG A 16 0.41 -15.35 20.87
C ARG A 16 0.40 -13.83 21.00
N ARG A 17 0.89 -13.32 22.13
CA ARG A 17 0.99 -11.87 22.37
C ARG A 17 1.85 -11.18 21.32
N ALA A 18 3.00 -11.76 20.98
CA ALA A 18 3.86 -11.21 19.94
C ALA A 18 3.23 -11.24 18.54
N VAL A 19 2.33 -12.20 18.24
CA VAL A 19 1.55 -12.23 16.99
C VAL A 19 0.45 -11.18 17.02
N GLU A 20 -0.22 -11.01 18.15
CA GLU A 20 -1.26 -9.99 18.34
C GLU A 20 -0.69 -8.58 18.21
N GLU A 21 0.45 -8.28 18.85
CA GLU A 21 1.14 -6.99 18.79
C GLU A 21 1.55 -6.63 17.36
N GLU A 22 2.16 -7.55 16.61
CA GLU A 22 2.50 -7.29 15.20
C GLU A 22 1.27 -7.17 14.29
N ALA A 23 0.20 -7.89 14.58
CA ALA A 23 -1.04 -7.73 13.84
C ALA A 23 -1.69 -6.38 14.13
N ASP A 24 -1.58 -5.86 15.36
CA ASP A 24 -2.02 -4.50 15.70
C ASP A 24 -1.21 -3.46 14.91
N GLU A 25 0.11 -3.60 14.83
CA GLU A 25 0.96 -2.73 13.99
C GLU A 25 0.56 -2.79 12.50
N GLY A 26 0.32 -4.00 11.98
CA GLY A 26 -0.15 -4.19 10.61
C GLY A 26 -1.50 -3.52 10.34
N LEU A 27 -2.40 -3.49 11.33
CA LEU A 27 -3.68 -2.81 11.22
C LEU A 27 -3.55 -1.28 11.26
N LEU A 28 -2.63 -0.73 12.04
CA LEU A 28 -2.34 0.70 12.03
C LEU A 28 -1.86 1.16 10.64
N LEU A 29 -1.00 0.36 10.00
CA LEU A 29 -0.56 0.62 8.63
C LEU A 29 -1.72 0.51 7.62
N ALA A 30 -2.60 -0.48 7.78
CA ALA A 30 -3.77 -0.65 6.94
C ALA A 30 -4.79 0.49 7.08
N GLU A 31 -5.02 0.96 8.30
CA GLU A 31 -5.83 2.15 8.58
C GLU A 31 -5.25 3.38 7.88
N TYR A 32 -3.95 3.64 8.05
CA TYR A 32 -3.28 4.77 7.41
C TYR A 32 -3.37 4.68 5.88
N ALA A 33 -3.11 3.51 5.30
CA ALA A 33 -3.20 3.30 3.85
C ALA A 33 -4.62 3.55 3.33
N THR A 34 -5.63 3.04 4.02
CA THR A 34 -7.05 3.26 3.70
C THR A 34 -7.39 4.74 3.74
N ARG A 35 -7.02 5.45 4.82
CA ARG A 35 -7.24 6.90 4.96
C ARG A 35 -6.56 7.70 3.85
N MET A 36 -5.30 7.39 3.55
CA MET A 36 -4.55 8.09 2.50
C MET A 36 -5.19 7.90 1.12
N ARG A 37 -5.61 6.67 0.80
CA ARG A 37 -6.30 6.36 -0.46
C ARG A 37 -7.62 7.12 -0.56
N LEU A 38 -8.42 7.11 0.51
CA LEU A 38 -9.70 7.80 0.55
C LEU A 38 -9.57 9.32 0.51
N LYS A 39 -8.60 9.89 1.22
CA LYS A 39 -8.27 11.32 1.17
C LYS A 39 -8.02 11.75 -0.27
N ASN A 40 -7.17 11.02 -1.00
CA ASN A 40 -6.89 11.31 -2.40
C ASN A 40 -8.16 11.22 -3.27
N ARG A 41 -9.00 10.22 -3.03
CA ARG A 41 -10.29 10.08 -3.73
C ARG A 41 -11.20 11.27 -3.48
N ILE A 42 -11.38 11.68 -2.22
CA ILE A 42 -12.18 12.85 -1.81
C ILE A 42 -11.66 14.13 -2.47
N ILE A 43 -10.34 14.36 -2.46
CA ILE A 43 -9.73 15.54 -3.10
C ILE A 43 -10.03 15.56 -4.59
N VAL A 44 -9.79 14.43 -5.29
CA VAL A 44 -10.03 14.33 -6.73
C VAL A 44 -11.51 14.55 -7.04
N ASP A 45 -12.41 13.91 -6.31
CA ASP A 45 -13.85 14.08 -6.50
C ASP A 45 -14.26 15.53 -6.27
N THR A 46 -13.75 16.17 -5.22
CA THR A 46 -14.07 17.57 -4.90
C THR A 46 -13.56 18.55 -5.96
N VAL A 47 -12.38 18.33 -6.53
CA VAL A 47 -11.79 19.22 -7.54
C VAL A 47 -12.40 19.01 -8.92
N THR A 48 -12.79 17.77 -9.25
CA THR A 48 -13.30 17.42 -10.59
C THR A 48 -14.81 17.49 -10.72
N ALA A 49 -15.57 17.38 -9.61
CA ALA A 49 -17.01 17.37 -9.64
C ALA A 49 -17.58 18.70 -10.17
N GLN A 50 -18.41 18.60 -11.22
CA GLN A 50 -19.26 19.69 -11.71
C GLN A 50 -20.66 19.66 -11.05
N GLY A 51 -20.81 18.96 -9.91
CA GLY A 51 -22.10 18.65 -9.26
C GLY A 51 -21.93 18.06 -7.86
N SER A 52 -22.97 17.42 -7.31
CA SER A 52 -22.92 16.81 -5.97
C SER A 52 -22.09 15.53 -5.95
N VAL A 53 -21.24 15.38 -4.94
CA VAL A 53 -20.53 14.12 -4.66
C VAL A 53 -21.42 13.20 -3.83
N ASP A 54 -21.48 11.92 -4.22
CA ASP A 54 -22.20 10.87 -3.49
C ASP A 54 -21.36 10.33 -2.32
N PRO A 55 -21.77 10.57 -1.06
CA PRO A 55 -21.03 10.08 0.11
C PRO A 55 -21.06 8.55 0.26
N GLU A 56 -22.05 7.86 -0.30
CA GLU A 56 -22.12 6.39 -0.22
C GLU A 56 -20.99 5.76 -1.03
N ALA A 57 -20.61 6.36 -2.16
CA ALA A 57 -19.48 5.93 -2.97
C ALA A 57 -18.14 5.98 -2.21
N TRP A 58 -17.97 6.90 -1.26
CA TRP A 58 -16.78 6.97 -0.41
C TRP A 58 -16.76 5.87 0.65
N ALA A 59 -17.91 5.50 1.20
CA ALA A 59 -18.01 4.35 2.11
C ALA A 59 -17.69 3.04 1.38
N ASP A 60 -18.10 2.90 0.12
CA ASP A 60 -17.71 1.75 -0.71
C ASP A 60 -16.22 1.74 -1.02
N GLU A 61 -15.59 2.90 -1.26
CA GLU A 61 -14.14 3.00 -1.43
C GLU A 61 -13.37 2.53 -0.17
N VAL A 62 -13.87 2.81 1.04
CA VAL A 62 -13.31 2.26 2.29
C VAL A 62 -13.36 0.74 2.28
N ARG A 63 -14.52 0.16 1.96
CA ARG A 63 -14.68 -1.31 1.89
C ARG A 63 -13.75 -1.92 0.86
N LEU A 64 -13.63 -1.31 -0.31
CA LEU A 64 -12.72 -1.75 -1.37
C LEU A 64 -11.26 -1.68 -0.94
N ALA A 65 -10.85 -0.62 -0.24
CA ALA A 65 -9.50 -0.47 0.28
C ALA A 65 -9.18 -1.56 1.33
N LEU A 66 -10.05 -1.74 2.32
CA LEU A 66 -9.91 -2.77 3.36
C LEU A 66 -9.92 -4.18 2.76
N GLY A 67 -10.83 -4.45 1.82
CA GLY A 67 -10.94 -5.72 1.11
C GLY A 67 -9.70 -6.03 0.28
N GLY A 68 -9.12 -5.03 -0.40
CA GLY A 68 -7.85 -5.17 -1.11
C GLY A 68 -6.70 -5.57 -0.18
N LEU A 69 -6.54 -4.84 0.94
CA LEU A 69 -5.52 -5.14 1.95
C LEU A 69 -5.72 -6.52 2.58
N ARG A 70 -6.98 -6.93 2.81
CA ARG A 70 -7.32 -8.27 3.29
C ARG A 70 -6.86 -9.34 2.30
N VAL A 71 -7.17 -9.19 1.01
CA VAL A 71 -6.76 -10.13 -0.04
C VAL A 71 -5.24 -10.23 -0.13
N GLU A 72 -4.52 -9.10 -0.03
CA GLU A 72 -3.05 -9.08 0.00
C GLU A 72 -2.47 -9.80 1.22
N ALA A 73 -3.08 -9.62 2.40
CA ALA A 73 -2.70 -10.33 3.63
C ALA A 73 -2.96 -11.84 3.50
N GLU A 74 -4.11 -12.25 2.96
CA GLU A 74 -4.41 -13.66 2.68
C GLU A 74 -3.42 -14.27 1.69
N ALA A 75 -3.09 -13.57 0.61
CA ALA A 75 -2.10 -14.02 -0.37
C ALA A 75 -0.71 -14.17 0.26
N SER A 76 -0.31 -13.23 1.13
CA SER A 76 0.96 -13.29 1.84
C SER A 76 1.01 -14.46 2.82
N ALA A 77 -0.07 -14.72 3.57
CA ALA A 77 -0.18 -15.89 4.43
C ALA A 77 -0.10 -17.22 3.65
N ARG A 78 -0.78 -17.31 2.50
CA ARG A 78 -0.74 -18.50 1.64
C ARG A 78 0.64 -18.76 1.07
N ARG A 79 1.39 -17.72 0.68
CA ARG A 79 2.78 -17.88 0.23
C ARG A 79 3.66 -18.47 1.32
N MET A 80 3.56 -17.92 2.54
CA MET A 80 4.35 -18.41 3.68
C MET A 80 4.00 -19.86 4.05
N GLU A 81 2.73 -20.24 3.94
CA GLU A 81 2.29 -21.63 4.14
C GLU A 81 2.90 -22.61 3.13
N GLN A 82 3.17 -22.17 1.90
CA GLN A 82 3.82 -22.98 0.86
C GLN A 82 5.35 -23.01 1.04
N GLU A 83 5.95 -21.90 1.46
CA GLU A 83 7.39 -21.74 1.63
C GLU A 83 7.93 -22.42 2.90
N GLU A 84 7.16 -22.42 4.00
CA GLU A 84 7.60 -22.91 5.31
C GLU A 84 8.04 -24.40 5.29
N PRO A 85 7.29 -25.36 4.71
CA PRO A 85 7.73 -26.77 4.69
C PRO A 85 9.02 -26.97 3.89
N VAL A 86 9.18 -26.20 2.80
CA VAL A 86 10.39 -26.24 1.95
C VAL A 86 11.58 -25.67 2.72
N ALA A 87 11.39 -24.54 3.39
CA ALA A 87 12.41 -23.92 4.24
C ALA A 87 12.89 -24.88 5.34
N ARG A 88 11.96 -25.54 6.07
CA ARG A 88 12.28 -26.52 7.13
C ARG A 88 13.23 -27.64 6.67
N LEU A 89 13.14 -28.05 5.40
CA LEU A 89 13.98 -29.12 4.83
C LEU A 89 15.30 -28.60 4.23
N THR A 90 15.40 -27.29 4.00
CA THR A 90 16.52 -26.69 3.28
C THR A 90 17.59 -26.21 4.26
N ARG A 91 18.75 -26.89 4.26
CA ARG A 91 19.92 -26.52 5.07
C ARG A 91 20.85 -25.58 4.32
N GLY A 92 21.75 -24.92 5.05
CA GLY A 92 22.76 -24.03 4.48
C GLY A 92 22.40 -22.55 4.59
N SER A 93 23.19 -21.70 3.94
CA SER A 93 22.99 -20.24 3.92
C SER A 93 22.19 -19.80 2.69
N ALA A 94 21.36 -18.78 2.87
CA ALA A 94 20.61 -18.17 1.78
C ALA A 94 21.56 -17.43 0.82
N VAL A 95 21.34 -17.62 -0.49
CA VAL A 95 22.09 -16.92 -1.55
C VAL A 95 21.25 -15.77 -2.14
N HIS A 96 19.92 -15.84 -2.00
CA HIS A 96 18.96 -14.87 -2.53
C HIS A 96 17.85 -14.55 -1.52
N GLU A 97 17.13 -13.44 -1.73
CA GLU A 97 16.09 -12.92 -0.80
C GLU A 97 14.87 -13.84 -0.60
N HIS A 98 14.66 -14.79 -1.52
CA HIS A 98 13.58 -15.79 -1.45
C HIS A 98 14.08 -17.21 -1.20
N ASP A 99 15.36 -17.35 -0.85
CA ASP A 99 16.00 -18.63 -0.58
C ASP A 99 15.91 -18.96 0.93
N TYR A 100 14.68 -19.12 1.41
CA TYR A 100 14.41 -19.40 2.82
C TYR A 100 15.01 -20.73 3.26
N ARG A 101 15.60 -20.73 4.46
CA ARG A 101 16.31 -21.88 5.04
C ARG A 101 15.61 -22.38 6.30
N ALA A 102 16.10 -23.48 6.84
CA ALA A 102 15.55 -24.08 8.05
C ALA A 102 15.53 -23.11 9.24
N SER A 103 16.47 -22.16 9.30
CA SER A 103 16.50 -21.09 10.31
C SER A 103 15.32 -20.11 10.20
N ASP A 104 14.74 -19.97 9.01
CA ASP A 104 13.65 -19.01 8.74
C ASP A 104 12.26 -19.61 8.96
N ALA A 105 12.15 -20.94 9.10
CA ALA A 105 10.89 -21.65 9.20
C ALA A 105 9.98 -21.13 10.34
N ASP A 106 10.54 -20.91 11.53
CA ASP A 106 9.78 -20.40 12.68
C ASP A 106 9.33 -18.95 12.46
N ASN A 107 10.12 -18.15 11.74
CA ASN A 107 9.75 -16.78 11.37
C ASN A 107 8.65 -16.76 10.29
N LEU A 108 8.76 -17.61 9.27
CA LEU A 108 7.70 -17.79 8.26
C LEU A 108 6.39 -18.23 8.89
N GLU A 109 6.45 -19.19 9.82
CA GLU A 109 5.31 -19.64 10.60
C GLU A 109 4.67 -18.48 11.38
N ARG A 110 5.47 -17.70 12.09
CA ARG A 110 4.96 -16.56 12.85
C ARG A 110 4.34 -15.49 11.95
N ARG A 111 5.02 -15.10 10.85
CA ARG A 111 4.51 -14.11 9.90
C ARG A 111 3.22 -14.59 9.21
N ARG A 112 3.12 -15.88 8.88
CA ARG A 112 1.91 -16.50 8.36
C ARG A 112 0.74 -16.27 9.31
N ARG A 113 0.94 -16.49 10.61
CA ARG A 113 -0.08 -16.27 11.65
C ARG A 113 -0.48 -14.80 11.75
N VAL A 114 0.48 -13.88 11.75
CA VAL A 114 0.22 -12.44 11.75
C VAL A 114 -0.65 -12.04 10.56
N TYR A 115 -0.29 -12.42 9.33
CA TYR A 115 -1.08 -12.08 8.15
C TYR A 115 -2.49 -12.69 8.17
N ARG A 116 -2.65 -13.92 8.68
CA ARG A 116 -3.98 -14.51 8.89
C ARG A 116 -4.81 -13.72 9.90
N LEU A 117 -4.21 -13.26 10.98
CA LEU A 117 -4.89 -12.46 12.00
C LEU A 117 -5.30 -11.10 11.46
N VAL A 118 -4.40 -10.41 10.74
CA VAL A 118 -4.66 -9.16 10.04
C VAL A 118 -5.82 -9.32 9.06
N ALA A 119 -5.77 -10.32 8.17
CA ALA A 119 -6.84 -10.57 7.20
C ALA A 119 -8.21 -10.75 7.88
N ARG A 120 -8.29 -11.53 8.96
CA ARG A 120 -9.55 -11.72 9.70
C ARG A 120 -10.02 -10.46 10.41
N ARG A 121 -9.12 -9.60 10.88
CA ARG A 121 -9.47 -8.33 11.51
C ARG A 121 -9.93 -7.30 10.47
N LEU A 122 -9.27 -7.24 9.32
CA LEU A 122 -9.71 -6.42 8.18
C LEU A 122 -11.10 -6.84 7.68
N LEU A 123 -11.38 -8.16 7.63
CA LEU A 123 -12.73 -8.63 7.31
C LEU A 123 -13.78 -8.12 8.31
N ARG A 124 -13.44 -8.04 9.60
CA ARG A 124 -14.35 -7.46 10.60
C ARG A 124 -14.55 -5.97 10.38
N TRP A 125 -13.48 -5.23 10.10
CA TRP A 125 -13.57 -3.80 9.78
C TRP A 125 -14.39 -3.51 8.52
N GLU A 126 -14.25 -4.33 7.48
CA GLU A 126 -15.03 -4.26 6.23
C GLU A 126 -16.54 -4.41 6.49
N ASN A 127 -16.92 -5.16 7.54
CA ASN A 127 -18.30 -5.42 7.92
C ASN A 127 -18.78 -4.61 9.14
N ASP A 128 -17.99 -3.64 9.60
CA ASP A 128 -18.32 -2.78 10.74
C ASP A 128 -18.66 -1.36 10.24
N PRO A 129 -19.95 -0.99 10.20
CA PRO A 129 -20.37 0.35 9.75
C PRO A 129 -19.77 1.49 10.58
N ALA A 130 -19.52 1.28 11.88
CA ALA A 130 -18.95 2.31 12.75
C ALA A 130 -17.48 2.53 12.41
N GLN A 131 -16.73 1.46 12.16
CA GLN A 131 -15.33 1.55 11.71
C GLN A 131 -15.22 2.24 10.35
N ILE A 132 -16.11 1.91 9.41
CA ILE A 132 -16.15 2.55 8.08
C ILE A 132 -16.41 4.05 8.22
N ALA A 133 -17.41 4.43 9.02
CA ALA A 133 -17.73 5.83 9.26
C ALA A 133 -16.55 6.58 9.91
N ALA A 134 -15.87 5.98 10.89
CA ALA A 134 -14.70 6.58 11.52
C ALA A 134 -13.55 6.83 10.53
N LEU A 135 -13.25 5.86 9.66
CA LEU A 135 -12.22 6.00 8.62
C LEU A 135 -12.58 7.09 7.59
N LEU A 136 -13.86 7.15 7.21
CA LEU A 136 -14.38 8.16 6.28
C LEU A 136 -14.25 9.57 6.86
N GLU A 137 -14.71 9.79 8.09
CA GLU A 137 -14.63 11.09 8.74
C GLU A 137 -13.17 11.54 8.93
N ALA A 138 -12.28 10.63 9.32
CA ALA A 138 -10.85 10.93 9.44
C ALA A 138 -10.24 11.34 8.08
N ALA A 139 -10.52 10.60 7.01
CA ALA A 139 -10.02 10.92 5.69
C ALA A 139 -10.61 12.23 5.12
N ARG A 140 -11.89 12.52 5.43
CA ARG A 140 -12.55 13.77 5.06
C ARG A 140 -11.91 14.96 5.76
N HIS A 141 -11.63 14.84 7.05
CA HIS A 141 -10.89 15.84 7.80
C HIS A 141 -9.52 16.11 7.17
N ASP A 142 -8.73 15.05 6.93
CA ASP A 142 -7.41 15.15 6.31
C ASP A 142 -7.49 15.81 4.91
N ALA A 143 -8.51 15.46 4.11
CA ALA A 143 -8.71 16.02 2.78
C ALA A 143 -9.05 17.51 2.84
N GLN A 144 -9.92 17.90 3.78
CA GLN A 144 -10.31 19.29 3.95
C GLN A 144 -9.13 20.16 4.41
N GLU A 145 -8.31 19.67 5.34
CA GLU A 145 -7.09 20.37 5.75
C GLU A 145 -6.13 20.60 4.57
N GLU A 146 -5.98 19.60 3.69
CA GLU A 146 -5.11 19.68 2.52
C GLU A 146 -5.66 20.64 1.45
N ILE A 147 -6.97 20.59 1.18
CA ILE A 147 -7.65 21.53 0.27
C ILE A 147 -7.52 22.96 0.79
N ASP A 148 -7.80 23.19 2.08
CA ASP A 148 -7.70 24.50 2.71
C ASP A 148 -6.26 25.04 2.66
N ALA A 149 -5.27 24.17 2.89
CA ALA A 149 -3.86 24.54 2.79
C ALA A 149 -3.44 24.86 1.35
N ALA A 150 -3.99 24.16 0.35
CA ALA A 150 -3.77 24.45 -1.05
C ALA A 150 -4.44 25.76 -1.48
N LEU A 151 -5.68 26.00 -1.06
CA LEU A 151 -6.43 27.22 -1.35
C LEU A 151 -5.77 28.44 -0.72
N ARG A 152 -5.36 28.36 0.56
CA ARG A 152 -4.61 29.44 1.23
C ARG A 152 -3.35 29.81 0.47
N ARG A 153 -2.59 28.83 -0.05
CA ARG A 153 -1.40 29.10 -0.87
C ARG A 153 -1.76 29.79 -2.18
N ALA A 154 -2.78 29.29 -2.88
CA ALA A 154 -3.24 29.88 -4.13
C ALA A 154 -3.70 31.34 -3.97
N VAL A 155 -4.44 31.64 -2.90
CA VAL A 155 -4.95 33.00 -2.60
C VAL A 155 -3.86 33.94 -2.12
N SER A 156 -2.91 33.46 -1.33
CA SER A 156 -1.81 34.28 -0.79
C SER A 156 -0.80 34.72 -1.86
N GLY A 157 -0.97 34.27 -3.10
CA GLY A 157 -0.05 34.56 -4.20
C GLY A 157 1.33 33.93 -3.99
N ASP A 158 1.46 32.99 -3.04
CA ASP A 158 2.65 32.18 -2.86
C ASP A 158 2.69 31.28 -4.09
N PRO A 159 3.62 31.50 -5.04
CA PRO A 159 3.54 30.87 -6.33
C PRO A 159 3.69 29.37 -6.13
N VAL A 160 2.61 28.61 -6.34
CA VAL A 160 2.66 27.16 -6.55
C VAL A 160 3.65 26.97 -7.68
N GLY A 161 4.90 26.63 -7.33
CA GLY A 161 6.02 26.52 -8.24
C GLY A 161 5.89 27.42 -9.45
N ARG A 162 6.42 28.66 -9.39
CA ARG A 162 7.01 29.21 -10.61
C ARG A 162 7.84 28.06 -11.15
N VAL A 163 7.45 27.51 -12.31
CA VAL A 163 8.34 26.61 -13.03
C VAL A 163 9.58 27.48 -13.17
N GLU A 164 10.62 27.21 -12.38
CA GLU A 164 11.78 28.11 -12.30
C GLU A 164 12.44 28.27 -13.68
N ASP A 165 12.02 27.45 -14.64
CA ASP A 165 12.35 27.58 -16.05
C ASP A 165 11.20 27.03 -16.93
N GLU A 166 10.25 27.86 -17.36
CA GLU A 166 9.23 27.47 -18.36
C GLU A 166 9.86 26.82 -19.60
N GLY A 167 11.10 27.20 -19.94
CA GLY A 167 11.89 26.59 -21.00
C GLY A 167 12.17 25.10 -20.72
N ARG A 168 12.54 24.76 -19.49
CA ARG A 168 12.79 23.37 -19.07
C ARG A 168 11.53 22.51 -19.12
N LEU A 169 10.37 23.05 -18.74
CA LEU A 169 9.10 22.33 -18.85
C LEU A 169 8.71 22.13 -20.32
N ARG A 170 8.82 23.17 -21.16
CA ARG A 170 8.57 23.05 -22.61
C ARG A 170 9.48 22.02 -23.26
N GLU A 171 10.76 22.02 -22.91
CA GLU A 171 11.73 21.05 -23.46
C GLU A 171 11.41 19.63 -23.02
N ARG A 172 11.03 19.44 -21.75
CA ARG A 172 10.65 18.12 -21.24
C ARG A 172 9.33 17.61 -21.84
N LEU A 173 8.34 18.47 -22.03
CA LEU A 173 7.10 18.13 -22.74
C LEU A 173 7.40 17.77 -24.20
N ARG A 174 8.28 18.52 -24.87
CA ARG A 174 8.74 18.21 -26.22
C ARG A 174 9.38 16.82 -26.27
N LEU A 175 10.32 16.50 -25.37
CA LEU A 175 10.98 15.20 -25.31
C LEU A 175 9.98 14.05 -25.09
N ILE A 176 8.99 14.24 -24.21
CA ILE A 176 7.93 13.25 -24.00
C ILE A 176 7.15 13.01 -25.30
N THR A 177 6.77 14.07 -26.00
CA THR A 177 6.00 13.94 -27.25
C THR A 177 6.83 13.37 -28.41
N THR A 178 8.12 13.70 -28.52
CA THR A 178 8.93 13.30 -29.67
C THR A 178 9.72 12.01 -29.47
N VAL A 179 9.97 11.60 -28.23
CA VAL A 179 10.80 10.43 -27.91
C VAL A 179 9.99 9.38 -27.16
N ASP A 180 9.41 9.75 -26.01
CA ASP A 180 8.81 8.77 -25.10
C ASP A 180 7.48 8.21 -25.62
N LEU A 181 6.59 9.05 -26.17
CA LEU A 181 5.30 8.60 -26.72
C LEU A 181 5.47 7.70 -27.95
N PRO A 182 6.29 8.03 -28.97
CA PRO A 182 6.52 7.14 -30.10
C PRO A 182 7.18 5.81 -29.68
N ALA A 183 8.10 5.84 -28.71
CA ALA A 183 8.72 4.62 -28.18
C ALA A 183 7.69 3.76 -27.41
N LEU A 184 6.75 4.38 -26.70
CA LEU A 184 5.65 3.67 -26.05
C LEU A 184 4.69 3.07 -27.07
N GLU A 185 4.33 3.81 -28.12
CA GLU A 185 3.48 3.30 -29.21
C GLU A 185 4.13 2.11 -29.93
N ALA A 186 5.44 2.17 -30.18
CA ALA A 186 6.19 1.07 -30.79
C ALA A 186 6.28 -0.14 -29.84
N ALA A 187 6.44 0.08 -28.53
CA ALA A 187 6.43 -0.99 -27.53
C ALA A 187 5.04 -1.65 -27.39
N VAL A 188 3.96 -0.86 -27.44
CA VAL A 188 2.57 -1.38 -27.44
C VAL A 188 2.28 -2.18 -28.71
N ARG A 189 2.83 -1.77 -29.86
CA ARG A 189 2.74 -2.52 -31.13
C ARG A 189 3.67 -3.73 -31.22
N GLY A 190 4.53 -3.94 -30.20
CA GLY A 190 5.49 -5.05 -30.16
C GLY A 190 6.68 -4.90 -31.13
N GLU A 191 6.88 -3.70 -31.67
CA GLU A 191 7.92 -3.37 -32.66
C GLU A 191 9.23 -2.91 -32.01
N ALA A 192 9.20 -2.56 -30.71
CA ALA A 192 10.36 -2.11 -29.94
C ALA A 192 10.41 -2.76 -28.56
N ALA A 193 11.62 -2.90 -28.01
CA ALA A 193 11.80 -3.29 -26.62
C ALA A 193 11.19 -2.22 -25.68
N PRO A 194 10.52 -2.62 -24.58
CA PRO A 194 9.88 -1.68 -23.68
C PRO A 194 10.89 -0.65 -23.15
N ILE A 195 10.46 0.61 -23.07
CA ILE A 195 11.30 1.70 -22.55
C ILE A 195 11.80 1.30 -21.15
N PRO A 196 13.12 1.28 -20.91
CA PRO A 196 13.66 0.95 -19.60
C PRO A 196 13.26 2.05 -18.61
N VAL A 197 12.29 1.75 -17.76
CA VAL A 197 11.91 2.64 -16.66
C VAL A 197 13.08 2.66 -15.68
N PRO A 198 13.75 3.80 -15.42
CA PRO A 198 14.85 3.84 -14.48
C PRO A 198 14.31 3.43 -13.12
N ARG A 199 14.76 2.28 -12.59
CA ARG A 199 14.44 1.86 -11.22
C ARG A 199 14.92 3.00 -10.32
N ARG A 200 13.99 3.72 -9.69
CA ARG A 200 14.34 4.74 -8.71
C ARG A 200 15.16 4.03 -7.64
N ARG A 201 16.43 4.42 -7.49
CA ARG A 201 17.25 3.93 -6.39
C ARG A 201 16.49 4.17 -5.10
N THR A 202 16.22 3.08 -4.39
CA THR A 202 15.51 3.16 -3.11
C THR A 202 16.34 3.98 -2.13
N TRP A 203 15.70 4.56 -1.13
CA TRP A 203 16.39 5.31 -0.08
C TRP A 203 17.51 4.49 0.59
N TRP A 204 17.38 3.16 0.62
CA TRP A 204 18.35 2.20 1.13
C TRP A 204 19.64 2.08 0.29
N GLU A 205 19.54 2.14 -1.04
CA GLU A 205 20.71 2.10 -1.93
C GLU A 205 21.55 3.38 -1.89
N ARG A 206 20.98 4.49 -1.41
CA ARG A 206 21.74 5.73 -1.15
C ARG A 206 22.49 5.70 0.18
N LEU A 207 21.98 4.96 1.16
CA LEU A 207 22.60 4.81 2.49
C LEU A 207 23.80 3.85 2.47
N LEU A 208 23.74 2.80 1.65
CA LEU A 208 24.80 1.79 1.55
C LEU A 208 25.91 2.14 0.53
N GLY A 209 25.80 3.28 -0.16
CA GLY A 209 26.71 3.71 -1.23
C GLY A 209 27.83 4.67 -0.82
N ARG A 210 28.07 4.88 0.47
CA ARG A 210 29.27 5.59 0.97
C ARG A 210 30.06 4.68 1.89
N ALA A 211 30.92 3.88 1.29
CA ALA A 211 32.17 3.41 1.86
C ALA A 211 33.27 3.72 0.83
#